data_AF-A0A939YB67-F1
#
_entry.id   AF-A0A939YB67-F1
#
_cell.length_a   1.000
_cell.length_b   1.000
_cell.length_c   1.000
_cell.angle_alpha   90.00
_cell.angle_beta   90.00
_cell.angle_gamma   90.00
#
_symmetry.space_group_name_H-M   'P 1'
#
loop_
_entity.id
_entity.type
_entity.pdbx_description
1 polymer ?
#
loop_
_entity_poly.entity_id
_entity_poly.type
_entity_poly.pdbx_seq_one_letter_code
_entity_poly.pdbx_strand_id
1 'polypeptide(L)'
;GRICYAFYNNEVLTIGQAYERGILSDDDILVIDAEVGTYGQTPGRFDWVLETYREYLKSKYYIESAPYLRIERYVGTFGDGCVVAYMCGDDIAYADESRTETYGSHTITFPSGRICYAFYNNEVLTIGQAYERGILGDDDIFIINAAVGMFVQ
;
A
#
# COMPACT_ATOMS: atom_id res chain seq x y z
N GLY A 1 -11.43 11.71 -10.33
CA GLY A 1 -10.32 11.00 -11.00
C GLY A 1 -9.66 10.12 -9.98
N ARG A 2 -9.36 8.88 -10.35
CA ARG A 2 -8.52 8.02 -9.53
C ARG A 2 -7.06 8.44 -9.81
N ILE A 3 -6.20 8.45 -8.79
CA ILE A 3 -4.83 8.94 -8.94
C ILE A 3 -3.89 7.74 -9.01
N CYS A 4 -3.10 7.66 -10.08
CA CYS A 4 -2.11 6.61 -10.29
C CYS A 4 -0.71 7.01 -9.82
N TYR A 5 0.07 6.00 -9.44
CA TYR A 5 1.49 6.08 -9.15
C TYR A 5 2.22 4.93 -9.83
N ALA A 6 3.49 5.15 -10.16
CA ALA A 6 4.39 4.11 -10.63
C ALA A 6 5.34 3.70 -9.50
N PHE A 7 5.55 2.39 -9.35
CA PHE A 7 6.51 1.83 -8.40
C PHE A 7 7.72 1.36 -9.18
N TYR A 8 8.87 2.01 -8.97
CA TYR A 8 10.11 1.70 -9.67
C TYR A 8 11.28 1.82 -8.71
N ASN A 9 12.11 0.77 -8.62
CA ASN A 9 13.31 0.71 -7.77
C ASN A 9 13.08 1.18 -6.32
N ASN A 10 12.00 0.71 -5.68
CA ASN A 10 11.60 1.07 -4.30
C ASN A 10 11.25 2.56 -4.10
N GLU A 11 11.04 3.31 -5.17
CA GLU A 11 10.53 4.68 -5.13
C GLU A 11 9.10 4.71 -5.64
N VAL A 12 8.28 5.56 -5.02
CA VAL A 12 6.93 5.88 -5.49
C VAL A 12 7.00 7.15 -6.31
N LEU A 13 6.66 7.05 -7.58
CA LEU A 13 6.68 8.15 -8.51
C LEU A 13 5.26 8.56 -8.88
N THR A 14 5.03 9.85 -9.01
CA THR A 14 3.89 10.31 -9.80
C THR A 14 4.08 9.79 -11.23
N ILE A 15 2.99 9.53 -11.95
CA ILE A 15 3.10 9.05 -13.33
C ILE A 15 3.88 10.05 -14.21
N GLY A 16 3.74 11.35 -13.97
CA GLY A 16 4.56 12.38 -14.63
C GLY A 16 6.06 12.20 -14.38
N GLN A 17 6.48 11.97 -13.13
CA GLN A 17 7.89 11.71 -12.81
C GLN A 17 8.38 10.40 -13.43
N ALA A 18 7.55 9.36 -13.45
CA ALA A 18 7.91 8.08 -14.07
C ALA A 18 8.07 8.21 -15.60
N TYR A 19 7.21 8.99 -16.23
CA TYR A 19 7.30 9.33 -17.65
C TYR A 19 8.54 10.18 -17.96
N GLU A 20 8.79 11.24 -17.19
CA GLU A 20 9.98 12.10 -17.33
C GLU A 20 11.30 11.32 -17.17
N ARG A 21 11.29 10.25 -16.37
CA ARG A 21 12.43 9.36 -16.16
C ARG A 21 12.51 8.23 -17.21
N GLY A 22 11.60 8.18 -18.18
CA GLY A 22 11.54 7.15 -19.21
C GLY A 22 11.18 5.75 -18.68
N ILE A 23 10.60 5.67 -17.49
CA ILE A 23 10.12 4.42 -16.88
C ILE A 23 8.79 4.01 -17.51
N LEU A 24 7.96 5.00 -17.86
CA LEU A 24 6.71 4.82 -18.58
C LEU A 24 6.81 5.44 -19.97
N SER A 25 6.25 4.75 -20.95
CA SER A 25 6.15 5.19 -22.34
C SER A 25 4.82 5.91 -22.62
N ASP A 26 4.71 6.55 -23.78
CA ASP A 26 3.44 7.16 -24.24
C ASP A 26 2.28 6.15 -24.26
N ASP A 27 2.55 4.90 -24.63
CA ASP A 27 1.55 3.83 -24.65
C ASP A 27 1.08 3.46 -23.23
N ASP A 28 1.99 3.43 -22.25
CA ASP A 28 1.63 3.18 -20.85
C ASP A 28 0.74 4.31 -20.29
N ILE A 29 1.04 5.56 -20.66
CA ILE A 29 0.25 6.73 -20.28
C ILE A 29 -1.17 6.65 -20.85
N LEU A 30 -1.32 6.18 -22.10
CA LEU A 30 -2.63 6.00 -22.74
C LEU A 30 -3.50 4.95 -22.02
N VAL A 31 -2.89 3.83 -21.59
CA VAL A 31 -3.59 2.80 -20.82
C VAL A 31 -4.01 3.34 -19.44
N ILE A 32 -3.11 4.05 -18.77
CA ILE A 32 -3.37 4.62 -17.44
C ILE A 32 -4.47 5.70 -17.51
N ASP A 33 -4.48 6.56 -18.53
CA ASP A 33 -5.50 7.58 -18.71
C ASP A 33 -6.87 6.97 -19.02
N ALA A 34 -6.91 5.89 -19.80
CA ALA A 34 -8.13 5.16 -20.13
C ALA A 34 -8.76 4.46 -18.91
N GLU A 35 -7.91 3.97 -18.00
CA GLU A 35 -8.34 3.17 -16.84
C GLU A 35 -8.62 4.03 -15.58
N VAL A 36 -7.93 5.16 -15.40
CA VAL A 36 -7.79 5.78 -14.05
C VAL A 36 -8.13 7.28 -13.98
N GLY A 37 -8.03 8.03 -15.08
CA GLY A 37 -8.58 9.38 -15.21
C GLY A 37 -7.86 10.48 -14.40
N THR A 38 -7.06 11.27 -15.12
CA THR A 38 -6.39 12.55 -14.77
C THR A 38 -5.33 12.53 -13.65
N TYR A 39 -4.11 12.94 -14.06
CA TYR A 39 -2.87 13.07 -13.29
C TYR A 39 -2.86 14.22 -12.26
N GLY A 40 -2.24 13.99 -11.10
CA GLY A 40 -1.95 15.04 -10.11
C GLY A 40 -0.77 14.70 -9.19
N GLN A 41 0.22 15.59 -9.12
CA GLN A 41 1.51 15.44 -8.44
C GLN A 41 1.47 15.70 -6.92
N THR A 42 2.34 15.04 -6.12
CA THR A 42 3.15 15.68 -5.05
C THR A 42 4.14 14.70 -4.36
N PRO A 43 5.45 14.97 -4.33
CA PRO A 43 6.38 14.46 -3.29
C PRO A 43 5.88 14.89 -1.89
N GLY A 44 5.97 13.99 -0.89
CA GLY A 44 5.52 14.25 0.49
C GLY A 44 4.16 13.65 0.88
N ARG A 45 3.41 13.07 -0.06
CA ARG A 45 2.06 12.53 0.22
C ARG A 45 2.03 11.34 1.18
N PHE A 46 3.12 10.57 1.31
CA PHE A 46 3.18 9.40 2.18
C PHE A 46 4.17 9.54 3.35
N ASP A 47 4.73 10.73 3.57
CA ASP A 47 5.63 10.94 4.72
C ASP A 47 4.90 10.65 6.03
N TRP A 48 3.63 11.04 6.11
CA TRP A 48 2.76 10.71 7.24
C TRP A 48 2.55 9.19 7.40
N VAL A 49 2.55 8.39 6.32
CA VAL A 49 2.44 6.92 6.41
C VAL A 49 3.70 6.35 7.06
N LEU A 50 4.87 6.81 6.63
CA LEU A 50 6.15 6.38 7.20
C LEU A 50 6.29 6.83 8.67
N GLU A 51 5.90 8.06 8.99
CA GLU A 51 5.92 8.58 10.35
C GLU A 51 4.93 7.81 11.24
N THR A 52 3.69 7.62 10.79
CA THR A 52 2.66 6.87 11.52
C THR A 52 3.11 5.43 11.76
N TYR A 53 3.73 4.78 10.77
CA TYR A 53 4.26 3.43 10.95
C TYR A 53 5.43 3.38 11.91
N ARG A 54 6.34 4.37 11.87
CA ARG A 54 7.45 4.48 12.82
C ARG A 54 6.94 4.55 14.26
N GLU A 55 5.92 5.37 14.52
CA GLU A 55 5.32 5.48 15.86
C GLU A 55 4.56 4.21 16.27
N TYR A 56 3.95 3.51 15.31
CA TYR A 56 3.37 2.18 15.55
C TYR A 56 4.41 1.14 15.95
N LEU A 57 5.57 1.11 15.29
CA LEU A 57 6.65 0.18 15.63
C LEU A 57 7.21 0.44 17.03
N LYS A 58 7.42 1.71 17.39
CA LYS A 58 7.83 2.10 18.74
C LYS A 58 6.82 1.66 19.78
N SER A 59 5.55 1.97 19.58
CA SER A 59 4.50 1.71 20.58
C SER A 59 4.16 0.23 20.74
N LYS A 60 4.09 -0.53 19.64
CA LYS A 60 3.65 -1.93 19.68
C LYS A 60 4.78 -2.93 19.88
N TYR A 61 5.94 -2.65 19.31
CA TYR A 61 7.07 -3.59 19.28
C TYR A 61 8.30 -3.08 20.02
N TYR A 62 8.26 -1.87 20.60
CA TYR A 62 9.39 -1.26 21.32
C TYR A 62 10.65 -1.09 20.45
N ILE A 63 10.45 -0.90 19.14
CA ILE A 63 11.54 -0.65 18.17
C ILE A 63 11.79 0.85 18.09
N GLU A 64 12.89 1.30 18.72
CA GLU A 64 13.26 2.73 18.82
C GLU A 64 13.76 3.33 17.49
N SER A 65 14.31 2.50 16.59
CA SER A 65 14.86 2.94 15.31
C SER A 65 14.61 1.92 14.21
N ALA A 66 13.99 2.34 13.11
CA ALA A 66 13.81 1.55 11.90
C ALA A 66 14.57 2.23 10.74
N PRO A 67 15.88 1.95 10.57
CA PRO A 67 16.74 2.66 9.64
C PRO A 67 16.39 2.43 8.16
N TYR A 68 15.73 1.31 7.84
CA TYR A 68 15.34 0.94 6.47
C TYR A 68 13.82 0.98 6.24
N LEU A 69 13.13 1.76 7.07
CA LEU A 69 11.69 1.94 6.95
C LEU A 69 11.33 2.51 5.59
N ARG A 70 10.53 1.76 4.83
CA ARG A 70 9.97 2.20 3.56
C ARG A 70 8.63 1.53 3.30
N ILE A 71 7.85 2.16 2.43
CA ILE A 71 6.74 1.48 1.76
C ILE A 71 7.39 0.51 0.77
N GLU A 72 7.24 -0.79 1.02
CA GLU A 72 7.76 -1.82 0.12
C GLU A 72 6.90 -1.90 -1.14
N ARG A 73 5.58 -1.90 -0.96
CA ARG A 73 4.59 -1.87 -2.05
C ARG A 73 3.35 -1.13 -1.60
N TYR A 74 2.88 -0.21 -2.41
CA TYR A 74 1.55 0.38 -2.23
C TYR A 74 0.52 -0.47 -2.94
N VAL A 75 -0.62 -0.64 -2.30
CA VAL A 75 -1.74 -1.40 -2.84
C VAL A 75 -2.77 -0.44 -3.43
N GLY A 76 -3.04 0.67 -2.75
CA GLY A 76 -4.02 1.64 -3.21
C GLY A 76 -4.43 2.65 -2.14
N THR A 77 -5.26 3.60 -2.54
CA THR A 77 -5.99 4.49 -1.64
C THR A 77 -7.47 4.28 -1.84
N PHE A 78 -8.17 4.03 -0.74
CA PHE A 78 -9.56 3.62 -0.71
C PHE A 78 -10.39 4.59 0.15
N GLY A 79 -11.68 4.69 -0.14
CA GLY A 79 -12.60 5.60 0.55
C GLY A 79 -12.06 7.04 0.66
N ASP A 80 -12.19 7.62 1.85
CA ASP A 80 -11.80 9.00 2.18
C ASP A 80 -10.29 9.18 2.43
N GLY A 81 -9.45 8.39 1.77
CA GLY A 81 -7.99 8.54 1.84
C GLY A 81 -7.27 7.47 2.67
N CYS A 82 -7.91 6.34 2.94
CA CYS A 82 -7.27 5.18 3.57
C CYS A 82 -6.20 4.62 2.63
N VAL A 83 -4.93 4.67 3.04
CA VAL A 83 -3.80 4.15 2.25
C VAL A 83 -3.51 2.72 2.67
N VAL A 84 -3.46 1.80 1.72
CA VAL A 84 -3.06 0.41 1.99
C VAL A 84 -1.70 0.13 1.38
N ALA A 85 -0.79 -0.40 2.19
CA ALA A 85 0.58 -0.66 1.78
C ALA A 85 1.22 -1.83 2.55
N TYR A 86 2.14 -2.52 1.89
CA TYR A 86 3.17 -3.33 2.53
C TYR A 86 4.29 -2.43 3.03
N MET A 87 4.65 -2.61 4.30
CA MET A 87 5.75 -1.90 4.93
C MET A 87 6.93 -2.84 5.14
N CYS A 88 8.12 -2.34 4.88
CA CYS A 88 9.35 -3.00 5.29
C CYS A 88 9.95 -2.28 6.50
N GLY A 89 10.31 -3.05 7.51
CA GLY A 89 11.15 -2.62 8.62
C GLY A 89 12.02 -3.80 9.06
N ASP A 90 13.34 -3.60 9.10
CA ASP A 90 14.33 -4.68 9.32
C ASP A 90 14.11 -5.49 10.61
N ASP A 91 13.43 -4.92 11.59
CA ASP A 91 13.20 -5.54 12.91
C ASP A 91 11.87 -6.30 13.03
N ILE A 92 11.09 -6.40 11.96
CA ILE A 92 9.84 -7.16 11.96
C ILE A 92 10.12 -8.56 11.41
N ALA A 93 10.16 -9.55 12.30
CA ALA A 93 10.22 -10.94 11.89
C ALA A 93 8.97 -11.29 11.05
N TYR A 94 9.20 -11.72 9.82
CA TYR A 94 8.17 -12.30 8.97
C TYR A 94 8.19 -13.83 9.14
N ALA A 95 7.03 -14.46 9.06
CA ALA A 95 6.94 -15.91 9.06
C ALA A 95 7.03 -16.43 7.62
N ASP A 96 7.74 -17.53 7.36
CA ASP A 96 7.82 -18.10 6.01
C ASP A 96 6.47 -18.69 5.54
N GLU A 97 5.50 -18.83 6.43
CA GLU A 97 4.16 -19.32 6.12
C GLU A 97 3.26 -18.21 5.54
N SER A 98 2.46 -18.59 4.53
CA SER A 98 1.38 -17.73 4.05
C SER A 98 0.33 -17.53 5.13
N ARG A 99 -0.18 -16.31 5.25
CA ARG A 99 -1.28 -16.00 6.14
C ARG A 99 -2.53 -15.69 5.34
N THR A 100 -3.61 -16.44 5.57
CA THR A 100 -4.87 -16.25 4.84
C THR A 100 -5.92 -15.68 5.79
N GLU A 101 -6.59 -14.61 5.34
CA GLU A 101 -7.68 -13.97 6.08
C GLU A 101 -8.90 -13.76 5.17
N THR A 102 -10.09 -13.91 5.74
CA THR A 102 -11.36 -13.74 5.02
C THR A 102 -12.14 -12.57 5.60
N TYR A 103 -12.57 -11.66 4.73
CA TYR A 103 -13.39 -10.50 5.07
C TYR A 103 -14.58 -10.46 4.11
N GLY A 104 -15.79 -10.51 4.66
CA GLY A 104 -17.00 -10.64 3.84
C GLY A 104 -16.96 -11.93 3.00
N SER A 105 -17.09 -11.76 1.68
CA SER A 105 -17.02 -12.86 0.71
C SER A 105 -15.63 -13.08 0.08
N HIS A 106 -14.64 -12.30 0.50
CA HIS A 106 -13.31 -12.28 -0.10
C HIS A 106 -12.26 -12.85 0.84
N THR A 107 -11.35 -13.64 0.28
CA THR A 107 -10.22 -14.23 1.01
C THR A 107 -8.92 -13.68 0.43
N ILE A 108 -8.11 -13.07 1.28
CA ILE A 108 -6.77 -12.57 0.95
C ILE A 108 -5.73 -13.54 1.49
N THR A 109 -4.78 -13.92 0.64
CA THR A 109 -3.60 -14.70 1.06
C THR A 109 -2.35 -13.84 0.99
N PHE A 110 -1.82 -13.51 2.16
CA PHE A 110 -0.58 -12.78 2.32
C PHE A 110 0.63 -13.73 2.24
N PRO A 111 1.52 -13.59 1.25
CA PRO A 111 2.69 -14.46 1.11
C PRO A 111 3.73 -14.19 2.19
N SER A 112 4.42 -15.24 2.65
CA SER A 112 5.54 -15.19 3.60
C SER A 112 5.28 -14.29 4.82
N GLY A 113 4.09 -14.43 5.42
CA GLY A 113 3.71 -13.70 6.63
C GLY A 113 3.73 -12.17 6.52
N ARG A 114 3.87 -11.62 5.30
CA ARG A 114 3.96 -10.17 5.07
C ARG A 114 2.59 -9.55 5.18
N ILE A 115 2.39 -8.66 6.14
CA ILE A 115 1.08 -8.04 6.38
C ILE A 115 1.00 -6.69 5.65
N CYS A 116 -0.10 -6.46 4.94
CA CYS A 116 -0.48 -5.12 4.49
C CYS A 116 -1.13 -4.38 5.65
N TYR A 117 -0.78 -3.11 5.80
CA TYR A 117 -1.43 -2.22 6.75
C TYR A 117 -2.27 -1.19 6.03
N ALA A 118 -3.39 -0.83 6.66
CA ALA A 118 -4.22 0.30 6.29
C ALA A 118 -3.85 1.49 7.18
N PHE A 119 -3.58 2.62 6.55
CA PHE A 119 -3.23 3.87 7.18
C PHE A 119 -4.38 4.85 6.99
N TYR A 120 -4.98 5.28 8.09
CA TYR A 120 -6.14 6.17 8.05
C TYR A 120 -6.14 7.06 9.29
N ASN A 121 -6.31 8.37 9.11
CA ASN A 121 -6.35 9.35 10.20
C ASN A 121 -5.19 9.20 11.22
N ASN A 122 -3.97 9.02 10.74
CA ASN A 122 -2.75 8.82 11.55
C ASN A 122 -2.79 7.57 12.45
N GLU A 123 -3.55 6.54 12.08
CA GLU A 123 -3.55 5.23 12.72
C GLU A 123 -3.06 4.14 11.75
N VAL A 124 -2.38 3.13 12.29
CA VAL A 124 -2.04 1.89 11.57
C VAL A 124 -3.01 0.79 11.96
N LEU A 125 -3.72 0.26 10.98
CA LEU A 125 -4.70 -0.80 11.13
C LEU A 125 -4.28 -2.03 10.35
N THR A 126 -4.65 -3.22 10.82
CA THR A 126 -4.71 -4.39 9.93
C THR A 126 -5.87 -4.20 8.95
N ILE A 127 -5.84 -4.92 7.83
CA ILE A 127 -6.95 -4.91 6.86
C ILE A 127 -8.27 -5.29 7.53
N GLY A 128 -8.26 -6.32 8.39
CA GLY A 128 -9.44 -6.70 9.17
C GLY A 128 -9.97 -5.60 10.07
N GLN A 129 -9.10 -4.88 10.80
CA GLN A 129 -9.54 -3.78 11.65
C GLN A 129 -10.14 -2.62 10.82
N ALA A 130 -9.57 -2.31 9.67
CA ALA A 130 -10.12 -1.29 8.78
C ALA A 130 -11.48 -1.70 8.19
N TYR A 131 -11.64 -2.97 7.83
CA TYR A 131 -12.91 -3.54 7.37
C TYR A 131 -13.99 -3.54 8.46
N GLU A 132 -13.67 -4.03 9.66
CA GLU A 132 -14.60 -4.05 10.81
C GLU A 132 -15.09 -2.64 11.20
N ARG A 133 -14.25 -1.62 11.01
CA ARG A 133 -14.60 -0.21 11.24
C ARG A 133 -15.33 0.45 10.07
N GLY A 134 -15.58 -0.28 8.98
CA GLY A 134 -16.23 0.24 7.77
C GLY A 134 -15.40 1.26 6.99
N ILE A 135 -14.08 1.32 7.24
CA ILE A 135 -13.14 2.17 6.48
C ILE A 135 -12.87 1.54 5.12
N LEU A 136 -12.84 0.21 5.05
CA LEU A 136 -12.78 -0.59 3.83
C LEU A 136 -14.07 -1.38 3.67
N GLY A 137 -14.62 -1.40 2.46
CA GLY A 137 -15.77 -2.23 2.09
C GLY A 137 -15.39 -3.47 1.28
N ASP A 138 -16.38 -4.30 0.93
CA ASP A 138 -16.18 -5.53 0.15
C ASP A 138 -15.43 -5.29 -1.18
N ASP A 139 -15.81 -4.25 -1.92
CA ASP A 139 -15.15 -3.90 -3.18
C ASP A 139 -13.67 -3.53 -2.99
N ASP A 140 -13.33 -2.86 -1.89
CA ASP A 140 -11.94 -2.52 -1.56
C ASP A 140 -11.14 -3.80 -1.24
N ILE A 141 -11.72 -4.73 -0.49
CA ILE A 141 -11.09 -6.03 -0.19
C ILE A 141 -10.86 -6.84 -1.46
N PHE A 142 -11.81 -6.83 -2.40
CA PHE A 142 -11.63 -7.48 -3.71
C PHE A 142 -10.42 -6.92 -4.47
N ILE A 143 -10.29 -5.59 -4.54
CA ILE A 143 -9.17 -4.92 -5.22
C ILE A 143 -7.84 -5.21 -4.50
N ILE A 144 -7.83 -5.13 -3.16
CA ILE A 144 -6.66 -5.45 -2.34
C ILE A 144 -6.22 -6.89 -2.60
N ASN A 145 -7.15 -7.85 -2.62
CA ASN A 145 -6.84 -9.24 -2.91
C ASN A 145 -6.19 -9.42 -4.28
N ALA A 146 -6.74 -8.78 -5.31
CA ALA A 146 -6.19 -8.86 -6.67
C ALA A 146 -4.75 -8.30 -6.72
N ALA A 147 -4.52 -7.14 -6.10
CA ALA A 147 -3.20 -6.54 -6.02
C ALA A 147 -2.21 -7.40 -5.22
N VAL A 148 -2.62 -7.95 -4.08
CA VAL A 148 -1.81 -8.87 -3.26
C VAL A 148 -1.46 -10.14 -4.05
N GLY A 149 -2.41 -10.72 -4.77
CA GLY A 149 -2.22 -11.93 -5.56
C GLY A 149 -1.24 -11.77 -6.73
N MET A 150 -1.17 -10.57 -7.33
CA MET A 150 -0.18 -10.26 -8.37
C MET A 150 1.27 -10.27 -7.87
N PHE A 151 1.49 -10.18 -6.56
CA PHE A 151 2.83 -10.17 -5.97
C PHE A 151 3.38 -11.56 -5.63
N VAL A 152 2.63 -12.62 -5.93
CA VAL A 152 2.95 -14.02 -5.63
C VAL A 152 3.52 -14.77 -6.86
N GLN A 153 3.68 -14.10 -8.01
CA GLN A 153 4.26 -14.69 -9.23
C GLN A 153 5.75 -14.39 -9.41
#